data_AF-A0A7J2KF00-F1
#
_entry.id   AF-A0A7J2KF00-F1
#
_cell.length_a   1.000
_cell.length_b   1.000
_cell.length_c   1.000
_cell.angle_alpha   90.00
_cell.angle_beta   90.00
_cell.angle_gamma   90.00
#
_symmetry.space_group_name_H-M   'P 1'
#
loop_
_entity.id
_entity.type
_entity.pdbx_description
1 polymer ?
#
loop_
_entity_poly.entity_id
_entity_poly.type
_entity_poly.pdbx_seq_one_letter_code
_entity_poly.pdbx_strand_id
1 'polypeptide(L)'
;MKSLIGLLIFSSLFHFNIIPSKHIGVVFKLPMSPINNRFGDKIIESISYINNLIYENKVEAYILLEDLNMGKLSPKGSLIIFLDNWNSFLNIVDKIGLEWSIITTNIEVKYIKLSPPKIAIWAEAGTDFTLFKVLPKIGFKLHYLYKKDIDSLSIENFDVVILPPGSGLDLAKSLGETGCRRLALFVQSGGGYPGVCAGAYLPVKGYLQETSWLEIVNARVRNWPTWSLERGVVILETINPDNPVMMDLMEVLKLFTGMDQYLSHVN
;
A
#
# COMPACT_ATOMS: atom_id res chain seq x y z
N MET A 1 14.71 23.06 -20.91
CA MET A 1 14.41 23.32 -19.47
C MET A 1 13.28 22.47 -18.90
N LYS A 2 12.21 22.11 -19.66
CA LYS A 2 11.15 21.20 -19.16
C LYS A 2 11.51 19.70 -19.19
N SER A 3 12.66 19.31 -19.74
CA SER A 3 13.18 17.93 -19.73
C SER A 3 14.17 17.63 -18.58
N LEU A 4 14.58 18.64 -17.80
CA LEU A 4 15.52 18.46 -16.68
C LEU A 4 14.80 18.23 -15.33
N ILE A 5 13.59 18.78 -15.15
CA ILE A 5 12.79 18.59 -13.93
C ILE A 5 12.22 17.16 -13.87
N GLY A 6 11.88 16.56 -15.01
CA GLY A 6 11.50 15.14 -15.10
C GLY A 6 12.65 14.19 -14.77
N LEU A 7 13.90 14.60 -15.01
CA LEU A 7 15.09 13.83 -14.62
C LEU A 7 15.39 13.95 -13.12
N LEU A 8 15.11 15.12 -12.52
CA LEU A 8 15.35 15.36 -11.09
C LEU A 8 14.32 14.67 -10.17
N ILE A 9 13.09 14.45 -10.64
CA ILE A 9 12.06 13.70 -9.88
C ILE A 9 12.26 12.18 -10.01
N PHE A 10 12.90 11.70 -11.08
CA PHE A 10 13.27 10.29 -11.21
C PHE A 10 14.61 9.95 -10.55
N SER A 11 15.55 10.90 -10.46
CA SER A 11 16.87 10.64 -9.89
C SER A 11 16.88 10.37 -8.39
N SER A 12 15.83 10.74 -7.64
CA SER A 12 15.79 10.51 -6.19
C SER A 12 15.28 9.13 -5.76
N LEU A 13 14.78 8.29 -6.67
CA LEU A 13 14.18 6.99 -6.34
C LEU A 13 15.11 5.78 -6.53
N PHE A 14 16.30 5.96 -7.12
CA PHE A 14 17.20 4.84 -7.46
C PHE A 14 18.68 5.20 -7.29
N HIS A 15 19.04 5.86 -6.19
CA HIS A 15 20.45 5.86 -5.79
C HIS A 15 20.79 4.46 -5.25
N PHE A 16 21.94 3.92 -5.66
CA PHE A 16 22.62 2.90 -4.88
C PHE A 16 22.88 3.51 -3.51
N ASN A 17 22.11 3.10 -2.53
CA ASN A 17 22.22 3.66 -1.21
C ASN A 17 23.18 2.76 -0.44
N ILE A 18 24.32 3.32 -0.02
CA ILE A 18 25.25 2.62 0.84
C ILE A 18 24.56 2.44 2.19
N ILE A 19 24.41 1.21 2.60
CA ILE A 19 24.00 0.88 3.96
C ILE A 19 25.24 1.01 4.87
N PRO A 20 25.27 1.95 5.85
CA PRO A 20 26.45 2.13 6.70
C PRO A 20 26.63 0.96 7.68
N SER A 21 27.82 0.35 7.70
CA SER A 21 28.21 -0.79 8.56
C SER A 21 28.24 -0.58 10.08
N LYS A 22 27.56 0.44 10.63
CA LYS A 22 27.60 0.70 12.09
C LYS A 22 26.67 -0.22 12.90
N HIS A 23 25.80 -0.98 12.25
CA HIS A 23 24.77 -1.81 12.88
C HIS A 23 24.81 -3.25 12.34
N ILE A 24 24.34 -4.21 13.13
CA ILE A 24 24.11 -5.58 12.65
C ILE A 24 22.89 -5.52 11.73
N GLY A 25 23.11 -5.68 10.43
CA GLY A 25 22.02 -5.80 9.46
C GLY A 25 21.53 -7.24 9.39
N VAL A 26 20.22 -7.45 9.39
CA VAL A 26 19.61 -8.76 9.19
C VAL A 26 18.71 -8.70 7.97
N VAL A 27 18.95 -9.60 7.01
CA VAL A 27 18.08 -9.78 5.85
C VAL A 27 17.09 -10.89 6.18
N PHE A 28 15.81 -10.57 6.32
CA PHE A 28 14.71 -11.52 6.41
C PHE A 28 14.13 -11.77 5.02
N LYS A 29 14.05 -13.04 4.64
CA LYS A 29 13.50 -13.45 3.36
C LYS A 29 12.00 -13.58 3.47
N LEU A 30 11.29 -12.84 2.63
CA LEU A 30 9.87 -13.06 2.45
C LEU A 30 9.68 -14.23 1.46
N PRO A 31 8.84 -15.21 1.79
CA PRO A 31 8.63 -16.37 0.94
C PRO A 31 7.80 -15.99 -0.31
N MET A 32 8.23 -16.44 -1.48
CA MET A 32 7.59 -16.13 -2.78
C MET A 32 6.21 -16.77 -3.00
N SER A 33 5.71 -17.57 -2.05
CA SER A 33 4.34 -18.10 -2.07
C SER A 33 3.97 -18.68 -0.70
N PRO A 34 2.74 -18.51 -0.19
CA PRO A 34 2.29 -19.24 0.98
C PRO A 34 2.10 -20.72 0.61
N ILE A 35 3.06 -21.56 0.99
CA ILE A 35 3.07 -23.01 0.74
C ILE A 35 1.89 -23.72 1.46
N ASN A 36 1.28 -23.09 2.48
CA ASN A 36 0.04 -23.51 3.15
C ASN A 36 -0.53 -22.41 4.09
N ASN A 37 -1.75 -22.59 4.60
CA ASN A 37 -2.44 -21.60 5.46
C ASN A 37 -1.69 -21.27 6.76
N ARG A 38 -1.08 -22.25 7.45
CA ARG A 38 -0.31 -22.00 8.69
C ARG A 38 0.91 -21.12 8.45
N PHE A 39 1.53 -21.25 7.28
CA PHE A 39 2.67 -20.44 6.91
C PHE A 39 2.26 -18.99 6.59
N GLY A 40 1.06 -18.80 6.02
CA GLY A 40 0.46 -17.48 5.82
C GLY A 40 0.26 -16.71 7.13
N ASP A 41 -0.29 -17.36 8.16
CA ASP A 41 -0.49 -16.74 9.48
C ASP A 41 0.83 -16.28 10.09
N LYS A 42 1.87 -17.11 10.01
CA LYS A 42 3.20 -16.79 10.51
C LYS A 42 3.85 -15.58 9.81
N ILE A 43 3.62 -15.43 8.51
CA ILE A 43 4.08 -14.26 7.74
C ILE A 43 3.35 -13.00 8.23
N ILE A 44 2.02 -13.07 8.40
CA ILE A 44 1.22 -11.96 8.92
C ILE A 44 1.71 -11.54 10.31
N GLU A 45 1.93 -12.50 11.22
CA GLU A 45 2.46 -12.24 12.56
C GLU A 45 3.85 -11.58 12.50
N SER A 46 4.74 -12.08 11.64
CA SER A 46 6.09 -11.54 11.47
C SER A 46 6.06 -10.11 10.93
N ILE A 47 5.28 -9.84 9.89
CA ILE A 47 5.11 -8.49 9.31
C ILE A 47 4.49 -7.55 10.34
N SER A 48 3.46 -8.00 11.06
CA SER A 48 2.81 -7.23 12.12
C SER A 48 3.79 -6.84 13.22
N TYR A 49 4.61 -7.79 13.66
CA TYR A 49 5.65 -7.53 14.65
C TYR A 49 6.68 -6.50 14.15
N ILE A 50 7.18 -6.65 12.92
CA ILE A 50 8.12 -5.70 12.31
C ILE A 50 7.50 -4.30 12.20
N ASN A 51 6.26 -4.19 11.71
CA ASN A 51 5.56 -2.92 11.61
C ASN A 51 5.44 -2.23 12.97
N ASN A 52 5.08 -2.96 14.03
CA ASN A 52 5.03 -2.38 15.38
C ASN A 52 6.37 -1.82 15.83
N LEU A 53 7.48 -2.52 15.56
CA LEU A 53 8.83 -2.01 15.88
C LEU A 53 9.15 -0.72 15.11
N ILE A 54 8.74 -0.63 13.83
CA ILE A 54 8.91 0.57 13.01
C ILE A 54 8.06 1.73 13.57
N TYR A 55 6.79 1.49 13.91
CA TYR A 55 5.92 2.50 14.52
C TYR A 55 6.45 3.04 15.86
N GLU A 56 7.17 2.20 16.62
CA GLU A 56 7.78 2.56 17.89
C GLU A 56 9.19 3.18 17.74
N ASN A 57 9.67 3.38 16.50
CA ASN A 57 11.03 3.82 16.19
C ASN A 57 12.12 2.96 16.85
N LYS A 58 11.86 1.66 17.05
CA LYS A 58 12.81 0.72 17.66
C LYS A 58 13.79 0.11 16.67
N VAL A 59 13.46 0.14 15.38
CA VAL A 59 14.29 -0.41 14.31
C VAL A 59 14.20 0.47 13.07
N GLU A 60 15.26 0.46 12.27
CA GLU A 60 15.20 0.92 10.89
C GLU A 60 15.03 -0.29 9.96
N ALA A 61 14.04 -0.23 9.08
CA ALA A 61 13.73 -1.31 8.14
C ALA A 61 13.71 -0.81 6.70
N TYR A 62 14.08 -1.69 5.78
CA TYR A 62 14.22 -1.42 4.36
C TYR A 62 13.73 -2.62 3.56
N ILE A 63 13.21 -2.39 2.35
CA ILE A 63 12.86 -3.46 1.39
C ILE A 63 13.84 -3.44 0.22
N LEU A 64 14.34 -4.62 -0.15
CA LEU A 64 15.25 -4.80 -1.27
C LEU A 64 14.52 -4.65 -2.61
N LEU A 65 15.10 -3.87 -3.53
CA LEU A 65 14.58 -3.69 -4.88
C LEU A 65 15.27 -4.56 -5.94
N GLU A 66 16.30 -5.28 -5.53
CA GLU A 66 17.08 -6.21 -6.35
C GLU A 66 17.59 -7.36 -5.47
N ASP A 67 18.06 -8.43 -6.12
CA ASP A 67 18.61 -9.59 -5.43
C ASP A 67 19.92 -9.26 -4.72
N LEU A 68 20.08 -9.76 -3.49
CA LEU A 68 21.30 -9.63 -2.70
C LEU A 68 21.94 -11.01 -2.49
N ASN A 69 23.18 -11.18 -2.97
CA ASN A 69 23.93 -12.42 -2.78
C ASN A 69 25.16 -12.22 -1.88
N MET A 70 25.11 -12.80 -0.68
CA MET A 70 26.21 -12.82 0.28
C MET A 70 26.53 -14.25 0.71
N GLY A 71 26.70 -15.16 -0.26
CA GLY A 71 26.86 -16.60 -0.02
C GLY A 71 25.54 -17.35 0.11
N LYS A 72 24.46 -16.66 0.51
CA LYS A 72 23.07 -17.11 0.39
C LYS A 72 22.26 -16.03 -0.34
N LEU A 73 21.52 -16.42 -1.38
CA LEU A 73 20.67 -15.49 -2.15
C LEU A 73 19.50 -15.02 -1.29
N SER A 74 19.34 -13.70 -1.15
CA SER A 74 18.15 -13.05 -0.63
C SER A 74 17.46 -12.34 -1.79
N PRO A 75 16.24 -12.77 -2.18
CA PRO A 75 15.58 -12.21 -3.35
C PRO A 75 15.17 -10.76 -3.11
N LYS A 76 14.96 -10.03 -4.20
CA LYS A 76 14.15 -8.80 -4.25
C LYS A 76 12.87 -8.98 -3.41
N GLY A 77 12.45 -7.94 -2.69
CA GLY A 77 11.33 -7.99 -1.74
C GLY A 77 11.72 -8.40 -0.32
N SER A 78 12.92 -8.97 -0.12
CA SER A 78 13.43 -9.25 1.22
C SER A 78 13.57 -7.99 2.07
N LEU A 79 13.39 -8.14 3.38
CA LEU A 79 13.45 -7.05 4.36
C LEU A 79 14.84 -6.98 4.98
N ILE A 80 15.41 -5.78 5.07
CA ILE A 80 16.62 -5.52 5.85
C ILE A 80 16.22 -4.76 7.10
N ILE A 81 16.67 -5.23 8.26
CA ILE A 81 16.48 -4.55 9.55
C ILE A 81 17.85 -4.28 10.18
N PHE A 82 18.10 -3.03 10.57
CA PHE A 82 19.29 -2.67 11.34
C PHE A 82 18.99 -2.64 12.82
N LEU A 83 19.86 -3.31 13.58
CA LEU A 83 19.73 -3.44 15.02
C LEU A 83 20.98 -2.88 15.71
N ASP A 84 20.75 -2.20 16.83
CA ASP A 84 21.80 -1.51 17.57
C ASP A 84 22.72 -2.46 18.35
N ASN A 85 22.23 -3.65 18.73
CA ASN A 85 23.00 -4.63 19.49
C ASN A 85 22.53 -6.07 19.27
N TRP A 86 23.41 -7.02 19.64
CA TRP A 86 23.20 -8.47 19.47
C TRP A 86 22.08 -9.06 20.34
N ASN A 87 21.77 -8.46 21.49
CA ASN A 87 20.68 -8.94 22.34
C ASN A 87 19.31 -8.60 21.75
N SER A 88 19.17 -7.41 21.15
CA SER A 88 17.99 -7.05 20.37
C SER A 88 17.81 -7.98 19.17
N PHE A 89 18.92 -8.39 18.54
CA PHE A 89 18.93 -9.37 17.45
C PHE A 89 18.30 -10.70 17.84
N LEU A 90 18.80 -11.37 18.88
CA LEU A 90 18.28 -12.68 19.30
C LEU A 90 16.78 -12.61 19.62
N ASN A 91 16.36 -11.59 20.37
CA ASN A 91 14.96 -11.42 20.75
C ASN A 91 14.01 -11.18 19.56
N ILE A 92 14.48 -10.53 18.50
CA ILE A 92 13.68 -10.21 17.31
C ILE A 92 13.64 -11.43 16.38
N VAL A 93 14.78 -12.05 16.12
CA VAL A 93 14.88 -13.22 15.25
C VAL A 93 14.09 -14.41 15.80
N ASP A 94 14.14 -14.67 17.11
CA ASP A 94 13.39 -15.77 17.71
C ASP A 94 11.87 -15.60 17.53
N LYS A 95 11.40 -14.34 17.46
CA LYS A 95 9.99 -14.02 17.21
C LYS A 95 9.65 -14.02 15.73
N ILE A 96 10.58 -13.62 14.88
CA ILE A 96 10.42 -13.61 13.42
C ILE A 96 10.84 -14.98 12.89
N GLY A 97 9.88 -15.89 12.73
CA GLY A 97 10.18 -17.21 12.22
C GLY A 97 10.31 -17.29 10.69
N LEU A 98 10.91 -16.27 10.08
CA LEU A 98 11.32 -16.21 8.67
C LEU A 98 12.78 -16.65 8.52
N GLU A 99 13.17 -17.09 7.32
CA GLU A 99 14.60 -17.29 7.04
C GLU A 99 15.35 -15.96 7.06
N TRP A 100 16.57 -15.98 7.61
CA TRP A 100 17.39 -14.78 7.69
C TRP A 100 18.87 -15.01 7.37
N SER A 101 19.60 -13.92 7.14
CA SER A 101 21.07 -13.88 7.02
C SER A 101 21.61 -12.57 7.59
N ILE A 102 22.83 -12.60 8.14
CA ILE A 102 23.48 -11.42 8.72
C ILE A 102 24.32 -10.69 7.67
N ILE A 103 24.28 -9.37 7.74
CA ILE A 103 25.14 -8.44 7.01
C ILE A 103 26.25 -7.97 7.95
N THR A 104 27.50 -8.31 7.63
CA THR A 104 28.69 -7.89 8.39
C THR A 104 29.57 -6.88 7.66
N THR A 105 29.23 -6.54 6.42
CA THR A 105 30.00 -5.64 5.54
C THR A 105 29.12 -4.53 4.99
N ASN A 106 29.73 -3.47 4.46
CA ASN A 106 28.99 -2.51 3.64
C ASN A 106 28.43 -3.23 2.41
N ILE A 107 27.19 -2.90 2.06
CA ILE A 107 26.52 -3.43 0.87
C ILE A 107 26.07 -2.24 0.02
N GLU A 108 26.33 -2.34 -1.27
CA GLU A 108 25.75 -1.48 -2.28
C GLU A 108 24.55 -2.21 -2.89
N VAL A 109 23.34 -1.77 -2.54
CA VAL A 109 22.09 -2.40 -3.00
C VAL A 109 20.97 -1.37 -3.10
N LYS A 110 20.07 -1.54 -4.06
CA LYS A 110 18.87 -0.72 -4.17
C LYS A 110 17.84 -1.13 -3.13
N TYR A 111 17.32 -0.15 -2.41
CA TYR A 111 16.31 -0.37 -1.37
C TYR A 111 15.32 0.78 -1.28
N ILE A 112 14.20 0.53 -0.60
CA ILE A 112 13.28 1.56 -0.09
C ILE A 112 13.29 1.51 1.43
N LYS A 113 13.49 2.66 2.09
CA LYS A 113 13.32 2.77 3.56
C LYS A 113 11.83 2.66 3.90
N LEU A 114 11.52 1.79 4.85
CA LEU A 114 10.16 1.65 5.36
C LEU A 114 9.92 2.70 6.44
N SER A 115 8.83 3.44 6.29
CA SER A 115 8.31 4.38 7.28
C SER A 115 6.86 4.01 7.59
N PRO A 116 6.41 4.14 8.84
CA PRO A 116 5.05 3.82 9.22
C PRO A 116 4.09 4.87 8.63
N PRO A 117 3.18 4.51 7.70
CA PRO A 117 2.30 5.48 7.09
C PRO A 117 1.16 5.86 8.03
N LYS A 118 0.81 7.14 8.07
CA LYS A 118 -0.41 7.65 8.69
C LYS A 118 -1.58 7.43 7.73
N ILE A 119 -2.34 6.37 7.95
CA ILE A 119 -3.41 5.93 7.05
C ILE A 119 -4.76 6.46 7.51
N ALA A 120 -5.40 7.27 6.68
CA ALA A 120 -6.81 7.61 6.79
C ALA A 120 -7.68 6.64 5.98
N ILE A 121 -8.87 6.33 6.52
CA ILE A 121 -9.90 5.52 5.88
C ILE A 121 -11.17 6.36 5.77
N TRP A 122 -11.76 6.49 4.58
CA TRP A 122 -13.09 7.08 4.46
C TRP A 122 -14.15 6.09 4.93
N ALA A 123 -14.70 6.32 6.12
CA ALA A 123 -15.55 5.40 6.86
C ALA A 123 -17.05 5.67 6.70
N GLU A 124 -17.42 6.78 6.05
CA GLU A 124 -18.81 7.22 5.89
C GLU A 124 -19.67 6.18 5.14
N ALA A 125 -19.06 5.41 4.23
CA ALA A 125 -19.71 4.32 3.50
C ALA A 125 -19.71 2.97 4.25
N GLY A 126 -19.28 2.96 5.51
CA GLY A 126 -19.18 1.77 6.35
C GLY A 126 -17.73 1.31 6.58
N THR A 127 -17.56 0.46 7.59
CA THR A 127 -16.24 -0.02 8.03
C THR A 127 -16.08 -1.53 7.94
N ASP A 128 -17.10 -2.27 7.50
CA ASP A 128 -17.11 -3.73 7.53
C ASP A 128 -16.46 -4.38 6.29
N PHE A 129 -15.43 -3.75 5.73
CA PHE A 129 -14.73 -4.23 4.55
C PHE A 129 -13.50 -5.07 4.92
N THR A 130 -13.23 -6.13 4.15
CA THR A 130 -12.08 -7.03 4.36
C THR A 130 -10.76 -6.26 4.45
N LEU A 131 -10.55 -5.24 3.61
CA LEU A 131 -9.34 -4.42 3.63
C LEU A 131 -9.11 -3.78 5.00
N PHE A 132 -10.15 -3.21 5.61
CA PHE A 132 -10.07 -2.53 6.91
C PHE A 132 -9.84 -3.51 8.06
N LYS A 133 -10.21 -4.78 7.88
CA LYS A 133 -9.92 -5.86 8.83
C LYS A 133 -8.51 -6.41 8.69
N VAL A 134 -7.95 -6.43 7.48
CA VAL A 134 -6.63 -7.01 7.19
C VAL A 134 -5.49 -6.05 7.52
N LEU A 135 -5.62 -4.76 7.21
CA LEU A 135 -4.55 -3.78 7.46
C LEU A 135 -4.11 -3.73 8.95
N PRO A 136 -5.01 -3.74 9.95
CA PRO A 136 -4.60 -3.79 11.36
C PRO A 136 -3.93 -5.11 11.75
N LYS A 137 -4.31 -6.24 11.13
CA LYS A 137 -3.70 -7.55 11.42
C LYS A 137 -2.22 -7.57 11.05
N ILE A 138 -1.83 -6.88 9.98
CA ILE A 138 -0.43 -6.71 9.59
C ILE A 138 0.23 -5.50 10.26
N GLY A 139 -0.37 -4.90 11.30
CA GLY A 139 0.27 -3.88 12.14
C GLY A 139 0.12 -2.44 11.66
N PHE A 140 -0.73 -2.14 10.66
CA PHE A 140 -1.04 -0.76 10.30
C PHE A 140 -2.01 -0.12 11.29
N LYS A 141 -1.79 1.16 11.59
CA LYS A 141 -2.70 1.98 12.39
C LYS A 141 -3.62 2.75 11.46
N LEU A 142 -4.93 2.57 11.61
CA LEU A 142 -5.94 3.21 10.77
C LEU A 142 -6.63 4.34 11.53
N HIS A 143 -6.86 5.45 10.84
CA HIS A 143 -7.71 6.55 11.32
C HIS A 143 -8.97 6.62 10.46
N TYR A 144 -10.13 6.46 11.08
CA TYR A 144 -11.41 6.50 10.39
C TYR A 144 -11.89 7.94 10.27
N LEU A 145 -12.04 8.43 9.05
CA LEU A 145 -12.59 9.74 8.73
C LEU A 145 -14.05 9.61 8.31
N TYR A 146 -14.89 10.41 8.93
CA TYR A 146 -16.28 10.64 8.55
C TYR A 146 -16.42 12.01 7.89
N LYS A 147 -17.61 12.30 7.38
CA LYS A 147 -17.90 13.59 6.74
C LYS A 147 -17.56 14.80 7.61
N LYS A 148 -17.82 14.69 8.92
CA LYS A 148 -17.49 15.75 9.90
C LYS A 148 -15.98 15.98 10.08
N ASP A 149 -15.15 14.99 9.74
CA ASP A 149 -13.71 15.01 9.97
C ASP A 149 -12.93 15.46 8.72
N ILE A 150 -13.62 15.79 7.62
CA ILE A 150 -13.01 16.07 6.32
C ILE A 150 -11.97 17.20 6.38
N ASP A 151 -12.17 18.19 7.25
CA ASP A 151 -11.24 19.31 7.40
C ASP A 151 -9.91 18.92 8.04
N SER A 152 -9.85 17.76 8.71
CA SER A 152 -8.60 17.22 9.26
C SER A 152 -7.72 16.55 8.20
N LEU A 153 -8.26 16.24 7.02
CA LEU A 153 -7.52 15.60 5.94
C LEU A 153 -6.46 16.56 5.38
N SER A 154 -5.20 16.27 5.67
CA SER A 154 -4.04 17.07 5.31
C SER A 154 -2.78 16.21 5.33
N ILE A 155 -1.72 16.65 4.63
CA ILE A 155 -0.44 15.90 4.55
C ILE A 155 0.32 15.90 5.88
N GLU A 156 0.03 16.86 6.75
CA GLU A 156 0.59 16.93 8.10
C GLU A 156 0.04 15.79 8.98
N ASN A 157 -1.24 15.45 8.77
CA ASN A 157 -1.95 14.45 9.57
C ASN A 157 -1.92 13.05 8.94
N PHE A 158 -1.90 12.94 7.61
CA PHE A 158 -2.01 11.67 6.91
C PHE A 158 -1.08 11.59 5.69
N ASP A 159 -0.52 10.41 5.45
CA ASP A 159 0.26 10.14 4.24
C ASP A 159 -0.63 9.62 3.11
N VAL A 160 -1.68 8.87 3.46
CA VAL A 160 -2.61 8.27 2.51
C VAL A 160 -4.04 8.30 3.02
N VAL A 161 -5.00 8.43 2.10
CA VAL A 161 -6.43 8.27 2.36
C VAL A 161 -7.01 7.18 1.45
N ILE A 162 -7.54 6.11 2.06
CA ILE A 162 -8.09 4.97 1.34
C ILE A 162 -9.60 5.12 1.23
N LEU A 163 -10.11 5.03 0.00
CA LEU A 163 -11.54 5.06 -0.28
C LEU A 163 -12.07 3.66 -0.58
N PRO A 164 -13.09 3.21 0.18
CA PRO A 164 -13.51 1.81 0.18
C PRO A 164 -14.21 1.38 -1.11
N PRO A 165 -14.42 0.06 -1.27
CA PRO A 165 -15.46 -0.46 -2.16
C PRO A 165 -16.87 -0.06 -1.67
N GLY A 166 -17.90 -0.35 -2.46
CA GLY A 166 -19.29 -0.10 -2.11
C GLY A 166 -20.08 0.57 -3.23
N SER A 167 -21.07 1.39 -2.88
CA SER A 167 -21.85 2.19 -3.82
C SER A 167 -21.09 3.47 -4.19
N GLY A 168 -20.71 3.62 -5.46
CA GLY A 168 -20.01 4.82 -5.94
C GLY A 168 -20.86 6.09 -5.82
N LEU A 169 -22.19 5.97 -5.98
CA LEU A 169 -23.11 7.10 -5.81
C LEU A 169 -23.19 7.55 -4.35
N ASP A 170 -23.29 6.61 -3.41
CA ASP A 170 -23.37 6.95 -1.98
C ASP A 170 -22.04 7.51 -1.49
N LEU A 171 -20.92 6.95 -1.95
CA LEU A 171 -19.59 7.51 -1.70
C LEU A 171 -19.47 8.95 -2.23
N ALA A 172 -19.88 9.20 -3.48
CA ALA A 172 -19.86 10.53 -4.06
C ALA A 172 -20.73 11.54 -3.29
N LYS A 173 -21.96 11.16 -2.92
CA LYS A 173 -22.86 11.99 -2.11
C LYS A 173 -22.31 12.24 -0.70
N SER A 174 -21.66 11.25 -0.11
CA SER A 174 -21.09 11.34 1.23
C SER A 174 -19.96 12.39 1.29
N LEU A 175 -19.10 12.41 0.28
CA LEU A 175 -18.04 13.40 0.13
C LEU A 175 -18.58 14.77 -0.25
N GLY A 176 -19.49 14.80 -1.23
CA GLY A 176 -19.97 16.02 -1.85
C GLY A 176 -18.83 16.88 -2.43
N GLU A 177 -19.17 18.11 -2.80
CA GLU A 177 -18.23 19.06 -3.38
C GLU A 177 -17.06 19.39 -2.44
N THR A 178 -17.33 19.63 -1.15
CA THR A 178 -16.29 19.94 -0.16
C THR A 178 -15.30 18.79 0.03
N GLY A 179 -15.80 17.56 0.18
CA GLY A 179 -14.93 16.39 0.32
C GLY A 179 -14.10 16.12 -0.93
N CYS A 180 -14.69 16.28 -2.12
CA CYS A 180 -13.96 16.13 -3.38
C CYS A 180 -12.84 17.17 -3.53
N ARG A 181 -13.10 18.45 -3.22
CA ARG A 181 -12.06 19.49 -3.23
C ARG A 181 -10.95 19.19 -2.23
N ARG A 182 -11.31 18.77 -1.01
CA ARG A 182 -10.31 18.45 0.02
C ARG A 182 -9.43 17.27 -0.38
N LEU A 183 -10.02 16.21 -0.97
CA LEU A 183 -9.28 15.08 -1.52
C LEU A 183 -8.35 15.51 -2.66
N ALA A 184 -8.83 16.34 -3.59
CA ALA A 184 -8.00 16.86 -4.68
C ALA A 184 -6.80 17.66 -4.15
N LEU A 185 -7.03 18.55 -3.18
CA LEU A 185 -5.97 19.33 -2.52
C LEU A 185 -4.98 18.44 -1.77
N PHE A 186 -5.46 17.43 -1.04
CA PHE A 186 -4.62 16.47 -0.34
C PHE A 186 -3.67 15.74 -1.31
N VAL A 187 -4.20 15.23 -2.42
CA VAL A 187 -3.38 14.57 -3.45
C VAL A 187 -2.44 15.54 -4.14
N GLN A 188 -2.90 16.74 -4.47
CA GLN A 188 -2.06 17.80 -5.05
C GLN A 188 -0.90 18.18 -4.13
N SER A 189 -1.09 18.08 -2.82
CA SER A 189 -0.08 18.36 -1.80
C SER A 189 0.90 17.20 -1.57
N GLY A 190 0.72 16.06 -2.26
CA GLY A 190 1.59 14.89 -2.18
C GLY A 190 1.03 13.71 -1.38
N GLY A 191 -0.21 13.81 -0.89
CA GLY A 191 -0.89 12.70 -0.22
C GLY A 191 -1.31 11.58 -1.19
N GLY A 192 -1.29 10.34 -0.74
CA GLY A 192 -1.68 9.17 -1.55
C GLY A 192 -3.19 8.88 -1.54
N TYR A 193 -3.73 8.46 -2.68
CA TYR A 193 -5.15 8.06 -2.84
C TYR A 193 -5.24 6.61 -3.36
N PRO A 194 -5.36 5.61 -2.48
CA PRO A 194 -5.76 4.26 -2.90
C PRO A 194 -7.29 4.15 -2.94
N GLY A 195 -7.87 4.10 -4.14
CA GLY A 195 -9.29 3.81 -4.35
C GLY A 195 -9.51 2.33 -4.67
N VAL A 196 -10.50 1.70 -4.04
CA VAL A 196 -10.84 0.28 -4.28
C VAL A 196 -12.27 0.15 -4.79
N CYS A 197 -12.47 -0.61 -5.88
CA CYS A 197 -13.77 -0.76 -6.55
C CYS A 197 -14.43 0.61 -6.77
N ALA A 198 -15.57 0.91 -6.13
CA ALA A 198 -16.23 2.20 -6.22
C ALA A 198 -15.30 3.39 -5.91
N GLY A 199 -14.48 3.32 -4.86
CA GLY A 199 -13.50 4.36 -4.51
C GLY A 199 -12.51 4.71 -5.64
N ALA A 200 -12.27 3.78 -6.58
CA ALA A 200 -11.40 4.00 -7.73
C ALA A 200 -12.07 4.78 -8.88
N TYR A 201 -13.41 4.85 -8.92
CA TYR A 201 -14.15 5.59 -9.96
C TYR A 201 -14.30 7.07 -9.65
N LEU A 202 -14.39 7.43 -8.37
CA LEU A 202 -14.57 8.80 -7.91
C LEU A 202 -13.62 9.83 -8.54
N PRO A 203 -12.30 9.57 -8.69
CA PRO A 203 -11.37 10.55 -9.23
C PRO A 203 -11.30 10.58 -10.76
N VAL A 204 -12.10 9.77 -11.45
CA VAL A 204 -12.09 9.66 -12.91
C VAL A 204 -12.91 10.79 -13.53
N LYS A 205 -12.43 11.34 -14.64
CA LYS A 205 -13.08 12.43 -15.34
C LYS A 205 -14.49 12.08 -15.82
N GLY A 206 -15.45 12.93 -15.50
CA GLY A 206 -16.83 12.85 -15.97
C GLY A 206 -17.65 11.71 -15.37
N TYR A 207 -17.26 11.18 -14.20
CA TYR A 207 -17.99 10.09 -13.55
C TYR A 207 -19.35 10.55 -12.98
N LEU A 208 -19.35 11.48 -12.01
CA LEU A 208 -20.54 12.03 -11.38
C LEU A 208 -20.42 13.56 -11.23
N GLN A 209 -21.53 14.27 -11.19
CA GLN A 209 -21.52 15.73 -10.99
C GLN A 209 -20.91 16.08 -9.61
N GLU A 210 -21.25 15.30 -8.59
CA GLU A 210 -20.78 15.44 -7.22
C GLU A 210 -19.26 15.27 -7.09
N THR A 211 -18.63 14.52 -8.01
CA THR A 211 -17.18 14.25 -8.01
C THR A 211 -16.40 15.10 -9.00
N SER A 212 -17.05 16.05 -9.68
CA SER A 212 -16.42 16.92 -10.69
C SER A 212 -15.25 17.76 -10.16
N TRP A 213 -15.18 17.97 -8.84
CA TRP A 213 -14.08 18.67 -8.17
C TRP A 213 -12.89 17.78 -7.77
N LEU A 214 -13.02 16.45 -7.95
CA LEU A 214 -11.95 15.51 -7.68
C LEU A 214 -11.09 15.27 -8.92
N GLU A 215 -11.65 14.72 -10.00
CA GLU A 215 -11.06 14.51 -11.35
C GLU A 215 -9.52 14.46 -11.49
N ILE A 216 -8.81 13.80 -10.56
CA ILE A 216 -7.34 13.74 -10.50
C ILE A 216 -6.75 12.63 -11.39
N VAL A 217 -7.59 11.78 -11.99
CA VAL A 217 -7.16 10.69 -12.87
C VAL A 217 -7.54 10.99 -14.31
N ASN A 218 -6.54 10.94 -15.22
CA ASN A 218 -6.74 11.08 -16.66
C ASN A 218 -7.31 9.80 -17.29
N ALA A 219 -8.51 9.41 -16.87
CA ALA A 219 -9.28 8.30 -17.42
C ALA A 219 -10.75 8.72 -17.55
N ARG A 220 -11.54 7.89 -18.25
CA ARG A 220 -13.01 8.02 -18.31
C ARG A 220 -13.65 6.66 -18.14
N VAL A 221 -14.81 6.63 -17.51
CA VAL A 221 -15.61 5.41 -17.39
C VAL A 221 -16.25 5.09 -18.73
N ARG A 222 -15.95 3.92 -19.30
CA ARG A 222 -16.44 3.52 -20.63
C ARG A 222 -17.92 3.12 -20.63
N ASN A 223 -18.40 2.50 -19.54
CA ASN A 223 -19.73 1.88 -19.44
C ASN A 223 -20.59 2.56 -18.35
N TRP A 224 -20.63 3.90 -18.34
CA TRP A 224 -21.49 4.68 -17.45
C TRP A 224 -22.70 5.26 -18.22
N PRO A 225 -23.93 5.27 -17.66
CA PRO A 225 -24.38 4.78 -16.34
C PRO A 225 -24.83 3.31 -16.32
N THR A 226 -24.81 2.63 -17.46
CA THR A 226 -25.11 1.21 -17.62
C THR A 226 -23.97 0.37 -17.03
N TRP A 227 -23.90 0.28 -15.70
CA TRP A 227 -22.98 -0.57 -14.93
C TRP A 227 -23.26 -2.06 -15.16
N SER A 228 -23.18 -2.50 -16.41
CA SER A 228 -23.36 -3.89 -16.85
C SER A 228 -22.04 -4.64 -16.73
N LEU A 229 -21.44 -4.63 -15.53
CA LEU A 229 -20.30 -5.48 -15.24
C LEU A 229 -20.82 -6.75 -14.58
N GLU A 230 -20.91 -7.81 -15.39
CA GLU A 230 -21.16 -9.16 -14.93
C GLU A 230 -20.15 -9.54 -13.84
N ARG A 231 -20.59 -10.37 -12.89
CA ARG A 231 -19.67 -10.97 -11.92
C ARG A 231 -18.92 -12.09 -12.60
N GLY A 232 -17.61 -12.15 -12.44
CA GLY A 232 -16.81 -13.15 -13.13
C GLY A 232 -15.38 -13.22 -12.65
N VAL A 233 -14.70 -14.28 -13.05
CA VAL A 233 -13.25 -14.38 -12.86
C VAL A 233 -12.58 -13.64 -14.00
N VAL A 234 -11.81 -12.61 -13.67
CA VAL A 234 -10.89 -11.96 -14.60
C VAL A 234 -9.48 -12.49 -14.39
N ILE A 235 -8.76 -12.59 -15.49
CA ILE A 235 -7.35 -12.92 -15.50
C ILE A 235 -6.60 -11.59 -15.62
N LEU A 236 -5.76 -11.29 -14.65
CA LEU A 236 -4.89 -10.13 -14.64
C LEU A 236 -3.45 -10.58 -14.89
N GLU A 237 -2.70 -9.76 -15.62
CA GLU A 237 -1.28 -9.96 -15.88
C GLU A 237 -0.48 -8.84 -15.22
N THR A 238 0.66 -9.18 -14.62
CA THR A 238 1.59 -8.17 -14.10
C THR A 238 2.39 -7.57 -15.25
N ILE A 239 2.20 -6.27 -15.49
CA ILE A 239 2.84 -5.57 -16.62
C ILE A 239 4.19 -4.94 -16.26
N ASN A 240 4.48 -4.81 -14.97
CA ASN A 240 5.71 -4.22 -14.47
C ASN A 240 6.12 -4.89 -13.14
N PRO A 241 6.66 -6.12 -13.20
CA PRO A 241 7.08 -6.86 -12.00
C PRO A 241 8.19 -6.15 -11.21
N ASP A 242 8.86 -5.17 -11.83
CA ASP A 242 9.87 -4.37 -11.15
C ASP A 242 9.31 -3.31 -10.20
N ASN A 243 8.04 -2.93 -10.39
CA ASN A 243 7.35 -1.99 -9.52
C ASN A 243 7.16 -2.59 -8.11
N PRO A 244 7.51 -1.87 -7.01
CA PRO A 244 7.33 -2.35 -5.65
C PRO A 244 5.90 -2.81 -5.30
N VAL A 245 4.87 -2.30 -5.98
CA VAL A 245 3.47 -2.70 -5.79
C VAL A 245 3.18 -4.07 -6.44
N MET A 246 3.90 -4.41 -7.50
CA MET A 246 3.74 -5.66 -8.26
C MET A 246 4.83 -6.69 -7.97
N MET A 247 5.78 -6.34 -7.11
CA MET A 247 6.87 -7.20 -6.68
C MET A 247 6.29 -8.46 -6.02
N ASP A 248 6.82 -9.62 -6.41
CA ASP A 248 6.39 -10.95 -5.95
C ASP A 248 4.92 -11.30 -6.22
N LEU A 249 4.18 -10.49 -7.00
CA LEU A 249 2.90 -10.91 -7.56
C LEU A 249 3.15 -11.96 -8.65
N MET A 250 2.31 -12.98 -8.69
CA MET A 250 2.33 -13.96 -9.79
C MET A 250 2.19 -13.24 -11.13
N GLU A 251 2.85 -13.76 -12.17
CA GLU A 251 2.73 -13.21 -13.53
C GLU A 251 1.27 -13.11 -13.99
N VAL A 252 0.48 -14.13 -13.61
CA VAL A 252 -0.94 -14.22 -13.92
C VAL A 252 -1.73 -14.46 -12.63
N LEU A 253 -2.68 -13.57 -12.33
CA LEU A 253 -3.61 -13.69 -11.21
C LEU A 253 -5.03 -13.92 -11.71
N LYS A 254 -5.74 -14.84 -11.07
CA LYS A 254 -7.19 -15.01 -11.25
C LYS A 254 -7.90 -14.29 -10.11
N LEU A 255 -8.60 -13.21 -10.43
CA LEU A 255 -9.39 -12.46 -9.45
C LEU A 255 -10.87 -12.56 -9.79
N PHE A 256 -11.69 -12.77 -8.76
CA PHE A 256 -13.12 -12.59 -8.91
C PHE A 256 -13.45 -11.10 -8.86
N THR A 257 -14.06 -10.58 -9.91
CA THR A 257 -14.64 -9.25 -9.93
C THR A 257 -16.15 -9.35 -9.76
N GLY A 258 -16.71 -8.45 -8.96
CA GLY A 258 -18.15 -8.28 -8.83
C GLY A 258 -18.46 -6.88 -8.32
N MET A 259 -19.31 -6.17 -9.05
CA MET A 259 -19.98 -5.00 -8.51
C MET A 259 -21.34 -5.44 -7.95
N ASP A 260 -21.56 -5.24 -6.66
CA ASP A 260 -22.88 -5.36 -6.08
C ASP A 260 -23.75 -4.23 -6.63
N GLN A 261 -24.56 -4.53 -7.65
CA GLN A 261 -25.83 -3.83 -7.79
C GLN A 261 -26.74 -4.38 -6.69
N TYR A 262 -27.00 -3.58 -5.66
CA TYR A 262 -28.24 -3.75 -4.90
C TYR A 262 -29.39 -3.46 -5.87
N LEU A 263 -29.88 -4.50 -6.55
CA LEU A 263 -31.23 -4.49 -7.09
C LEU A 263 -32.15 -4.66 -5.88
N SER A 264 -32.47 -3.56 -5.20
CA SER A 264 -33.69 -3.56 -4.39
C SER A 264 -34.84 -3.78 -5.36
N HIS A 265 -35.51 -4.92 -5.26
CA HIS A 265 -36.82 -5.11 -5.86
C HIS A 265 -37.70 -3.93 -5.40
N VAL A 266 -37.98 -3.00 -6.32
CA VAL A 266 -39.09 -2.07 -6.17
C VAL A 266 -40.26 -2.78 -6.83
N ASN A 267 -41.10 -3.38 -5.96
CA ASN A 267 -42.40 -4.04 -6.20
C ASN A 267 -42.69 -4.55 -7.61
#